data_AF-A0AA38UAZ1-F1
#
_entry.id   AF-A0AA38UAZ1-F1
#
_cell.length_a   1.000
_cell.length_b   1.000
_cell.length_c   1.000
_cell.angle_alpha   90.00
_cell.angle_beta   90.00
_cell.angle_gamma   90.00
#
_symmetry.space_group_name_H-M   'P 1'
#
loop_
_entity.id
_entity.type
_entity.pdbx_description
1 polymer ?
#
loop_
_entity_poly.entity_id
_entity_poly.type
_entity_poly.pdbx_seq_one_letter_code
_entity_poly.pdbx_strand_id
1 'polypeptide(L)'
;YMDDFFGWDFAENLVMFHGRLRPKRQVLLLLFWDYIHCPYDDEKQDAGSCLKIIGFFINICTGTISITDNSVKDLIGQIQEFLNHSSRKPPLRHWLRLCGHINWALNVLPWARPALSALYSKIDNKTGMASGVPLNVGVRESLTWLIETLPKSIGVRLLEDGLW
;
A
#
# COMPACT_ATOMS: atom_id res chain seq x y z
N TYR A 1 11.79 13.31 -9.77
CA TYR A 1 10.36 13.04 -9.83
C TYR A 1 9.88 12.94 -8.40
N MET A 2 9.02 13.86 -7.96
CA MET A 2 8.51 13.93 -6.59
C MET A 2 7.03 13.53 -6.61
N ASP A 3 6.68 12.44 -5.92
CA ASP A 3 5.35 11.80 -6.01
C ASP A 3 4.53 11.92 -4.70
N ASP A 4 5.20 12.17 -3.57
CA ASP A 4 4.60 12.02 -2.24
C ASP A 4 4.53 13.36 -1.48
N PHE A 5 3.84 14.37 -2.03
CA PHE A 5 3.52 15.59 -1.28
C PHE A 5 2.02 15.86 -1.29
N PHE A 6 1.44 15.97 -0.10
CA PHE A 6 0.01 16.17 0.10
C PHE A 6 -0.20 17.34 1.06
N GLY A 7 -1.29 18.08 0.84
CA GLY A 7 -1.65 19.22 1.66
C GLY A 7 -3.16 19.41 1.70
N TRP A 8 -3.61 20.38 2.47
CA TRP A 8 -5.02 20.74 2.59
C TRP A 8 -5.26 22.18 2.13
N ASP A 9 -6.44 22.40 1.59
CA ASP A 9 -6.96 23.72 1.25
C ASP A 9 -8.48 23.73 1.46
N PHE A 10 -9.08 24.92 1.50
CA PHE A 10 -10.54 25.05 1.55
C PHE A 10 -11.14 24.67 0.19
N ALA A 11 -12.31 24.02 0.20
CA ALA A 11 -12.97 23.53 -1.02
C ALA A 11 -13.28 24.63 -2.03
N GLU A 12 -13.48 25.87 -1.58
CA GLU A 12 -13.76 27.02 -2.42
C GLU A 12 -12.50 27.70 -2.99
N ASN A 13 -11.32 27.36 -2.46
CA ASN A 13 -10.06 27.99 -2.85
C ASN A 13 -9.43 27.28 -4.07
N LEU A 14 -10.16 27.30 -5.19
CA LEU A 14 -9.77 26.64 -6.44
C LEU A 14 -9.30 27.66 -7.47
N VAL A 15 -8.29 27.26 -8.25
CA VAL A 15 -7.78 28.03 -9.40
C VAL A 15 -7.65 27.11 -10.61
N MET A 16 -7.81 27.67 -11.81
CA MET A 16 -7.62 26.93 -13.05
C MET A 16 -6.12 26.70 -13.30
N PHE A 17 -5.70 25.46 -13.44
CA PHE A 17 -4.31 25.08 -13.76
C PHE A 17 -4.31 23.80 -14.62
N HIS A 18 -3.62 23.85 -15.76
CA HIS A 18 -3.62 22.77 -16.78
C HIS A 18 -5.02 22.29 -17.17
N GLY A 19 -5.98 23.21 -17.30
CA GLY A 19 -7.35 22.90 -17.72
C GLY A 19 -8.23 22.22 -16.66
N ARG A 20 -7.76 22.13 -15.40
CA ARG A 20 -8.53 21.59 -14.26
C ARG A 20 -8.59 22.62 -13.13
N LEU A 21 -9.70 22.62 -12.38
CA LEU A 21 -9.78 23.36 -11.12
C LEU A 21 -9.00 22.60 -10.05
N ARG A 22 -8.04 23.26 -9.42
CA ARG A 22 -7.15 22.68 -8.40
C ARG A 22 -7.04 23.61 -7.19
N PRO A 23 -6.83 23.08 -5.97
CA PRO A 23 -6.53 23.86 -4.79
C PRO A 23 -5.40 24.87 -5.01
N LYS A 24 -5.60 26.13 -4.60
CA LYS A 24 -4.64 27.22 -4.81
C LYS A 24 -3.28 26.89 -4.20
N ARG A 25 -3.23 26.34 -2.99
CA ARG A 25 -1.97 25.93 -2.34
C ARG A 25 -1.23 24.85 -3.12
N GLN A 26 -1.96 23.90 -3.71
CA GLN A 26 -1.37 22.88 -4.57
C GLN A 26 -0.75 23.53 -5.82
N VAL A 27 -1.47 24.45 -6.47
CA VAL A 27 -0.96 25.15 -7.66
C VAL A 27 0.27 25.99 -7.35
N LEU A 28 0.34 26.64 -6.18
CA LEU A 28 1.55 27.36 -5.76
C LEU A 28 2.78 26.44 -5.65
N LEU A 29 2.59 25.21 -5.15
CA LEU A 29 3.66 24.21 -5.10
C LEU A 29 4.07 23.76 -6.51
N LEU A 30 3.10 23.52 -7.40
CA LEU A 30 3.37 23.11 -8.79
C LEU A 30 4.13 24.19 -9.56
N LEU A 31 3.75 25.47 -9.39
CA LEU A 31 4.48 26.60 -9.97
C LEU A 31 5.91 26.71 -9.43
N PHE A 32 6.10 26.43 -8.15
CA PHE A 32 7.44 26.36 -7.57
C PHE A 32 8.25 25.21 -8.19
N TRP A 33 7.64 24.04 -8.38
CA TRP A 33 8.28 22.91 -9.08
C TRP A 33 8.62 23.21 -10.53
N ASP A 34 7.73 23.88 -11.26
CA ASP A 34 8.01 24.36 -12.63
C ASP A 34 9.24 25.29 -12.63
N TYR A 35 9.30 26.21 -11.67
CA TYR A 35 10.40 27.17 -11.51
C TYR A 35 11.75 26.50 -11.23
N ILE A 36 11.78 25.45 -10.39
CA ILE A 36 13.02 24.70 -10.10
C ILE A 36 13.27 23.53 -11.06
N HIS A 37 12.45 23.40 -12.11
CA HIS A 37 12.47 22.29 -13.06
C HIS A 37 12.37 20.90 -12.39
N CYS A 38 11.61 20.80 -11.30
CA CYS A 38 11.30 19.53 -10.66
C CYS A 38 10.18 18.83 -11.43
N PRO A 39 10.42 17.62 -12.00
CA PRO A 39 9.40 16.93 -12.76
C PRO A 39 8.33 16.33 -11.85
N TYR A 40 7.07 16.51 -12.25
CA TYR A 40 5.88 15.87 -11.67
C TYR A 40 4.96 15.36 -12.79
N ASP A 41 4.02 14.51 -12.43
CA ASP A 41 2.98 14.00 -13.32
C ASP A 41 1.65 14.68 -12.99
N ASP A 42 1.05 15.34 -13.97
CA ASP A 42 -0.21 16.10 -13.83
C ASP A 42 -1.40 15.19 -13.47
N GLU A 43 -1.38 13.93 -13.94
CA GLU A 43 -2.41 12.93 -13.62
C GLU A 43 -2.39 12.51 -12.15
N LYS A 44 -1.24 12.66 -11.49
CA LYS A 44 -1.09 12.33 -10.07
C LYS A 44 -1.40 13.50 -9.14
N GLN A 45 -1.64 14.68 -9.69
CA GLN A 45 -1.96 15.89 -8.91
C GLN A 45 -3.43 15.96 -8.49
N ASP A 46 -4.09 14.84 -8.24
CA ASP A 46 -5.51 14.84 -7.87
C ASP A 46 -5.76 15.51 -6.51
N ALA A 47 -6.97 16.05 -6.36
CA ALA A 47 -7.44 16.71 -5.14
C ALA A 47 -8.88 16.28 -4.83
N GLY A 48 -9.19 16.18 -3.54
CA GLY A 48 -10.52 15.79 -3.09
C GLY A 48 -10.50 15.20 -1.68
N SER A 49 -11.67 14.80 -1.20
CA SER A 49 -11.83 14.18 0.11
C SER A 49 -11.46 12.69 0.14
N CYS A 50 -11.38 12.05 -1.03
CA CYS A 50 -10.94 10.66 -1.16
C CYS A 50 -9.85 10.59 -2.23
N LEU A 51 -8.64 10.17 -1.85
CA LEU A 51 -7.48 10.12 -2.74
C LEU A 51 -6.81 8.76 -2.70
N LYS A 52 -6.25 8.34 -3.84
CA LYS A 52 -5.41 7.15 -3.92
C LYS A 52 -3.94 7.54 -3.73
N ILE A 53 -3.36 7.16 -2.60
CA ILE A 53 -1.96 7.46 -2.24
C ILE A 53 -1.20 6.15 -2.07
N ILE A 54 -0.12 5.96 -2.84
CA ILE A 54 0.74 4.74 -2.86
C ILE A 54 -0.05 3.41 -2.94
N GLY A 55 -1.23 3.45 -3.57
CA GLY A 55 -2.12 2.28 -3.73
C GLY A 55 -3.23 2.15 -2.67
N PHE A 56 -3.26 2.99 -1.64
CA PHE A 56 -4.30 3.05 -0.62
C PHE A 56 -5.30 4.15 -0.89
N PHE A 57 -6.56 3.96 -0.48
CA PHE A 57 -7.59 4.97 -0.52
C PHE A 57 -7.66 5.67 0.83
N ILE A 58 -7.36 6.96 0.84
CA ILE A 58 -7.46 7.82 2.01
C ILE A 58 -8.75 8.61 1.88
N ASN A 59 -9.69 8.41 2.79
CA ASN A 59 -10.91 9.19 2.90
C ASN A 59 -10.85 10.07 4.15
N ILE A 60 -10.70 11.37 3.94
CA ILE A 60 -10.57 12.35 5.04
C ILE A 60 -11.90 12.61 5.73
N CYS A 61 -13.04 12.45 5.05
CA CYS A 61 -14.36 12.64 5.64
C CYS A 61 -14.65 11.57 6.70
N THR A 62 -14.19 10.34 6.48
CA THR A 62 -14.33 9.24 7.45
C THR A 62 -13.06 9.01 8.27
N GLY A 63 -11.98 9.75 7.98
CA GLY A 63 -10.66 9.55 8.58
C GLY A 63 -10.12 8.14 8.38
N THR A 64 -10.34 7.50 7.22
CA THR A 64 -9.95 6.11 6.97
C THR A 64 -8.87 5.99 5.90
N ILE A 65 -7.99 5.00 6.07
CA ILE A 65 -7.10 4.49 5.02
C ILE A 65 -7.50 3.05 4.74
N SER A 66 -7.85 2.74 3.49
CA SER A 66 -8.28 1.42 3.05
C SER A 66 -7.50 0.91 1.85
N ILE A 67 -7.58 -0.40 1.64
CA ILE A 67 -7.10 -1.09 0.45
C ILE A 67 -8.31 -1.45 -0.42
N THR A 68 -8.16 -1.47 -1.75
CA THR A 68 -9.28 -1.87 -2.62
C THR A 68 -9.56 -3.36 -2.50
N ASP A 69 -10.81 -3.75 -2.72
CA ASP A 69 -11.20 -5.16 -2.83
C ASP A 69 -10.38 -5.91 -3.88
N ASN A 70 -10.03 -5.25 -4.99
CA ASN A 70 -9.19 -5.83 -6.03
C ASN A 70 -7.77 -6.08 -5.55
N SER A 71 -7.18 -5.14 -4.81
CA SER A 71 -5.86 -5.32 -4.21
C SER A 71 -5.85 -6.41 -3.13
N VAL A 72 -6.93 -6.54 -2.35
CA VAL A 72 -7.11 -7.65 -1.40
C VAL A 72 -7.16 -8.99 -2.13
N LYS A 73 -7.98 -9.09 -3.19
CA LYS A 73 -8.09 -10.30 -4.02
C LYS A 73 -6.76 -10.67 -4.67
N ASP A 74 -6.04 -9.67 -5.20
CA ASP A 74 -4.73 -9.88 -5.82
C ASP A 74 -3.71 -10.41 -4.81
N LEU A 75 -3.62 -9.81 -3.62
CA LEU A 75 -2.74 -10.28 -2.55
C LEU A 75 -3.09 -11.71 -2.10
N ILE A 76 -4.37 -12.02 -1.94
CA ILE A 76 -4.83 -13.38 -1.63
C ILE A 76 -4.41 -14.36 -2.73
N GLY A 77 -4.57 -13.99 -4.00
CA GLY A 77 -4.15 -14.79 -5.14
C GLY A 77 -2.64 -15.08 -5.12
N GLN A 78 -1.82 -14.07 -4.86
CA GLN A 78 -0.37 -14.23 -4.74
C GLN A 78 0.03 -15.15 -3.58
N ILE A 79 -0.62 -15.04 -2.41
CA ILE A 79 -0.38 -15.94 -1.28
C ILE A 79 -0.77 -17.38 -1.65
N GLN A 80 -1.93 -17.58 -2.28
CA GLN A 80 -2.41 -18.90 -2.71
C GLN A 80 -1.47 -19.54 -3.74
N GLU A 81 -1.02 -18.78 -4.74
CA GLU A 81 -0.03 -19.24 -5.72
C GLU A 81 1.26 -19.68 -5.05
N PHE A 82 1.76 -18.88 -4.09
CA PHE A 82 2.96 -19.18 -3.34
C PHE A 82 2.83 -20.46 -2.50
N LEU A 83 1.69 -20.65 -1.82
CA LEU A 83 1.40 -21.85 -1.03
C LEU A 83 1.25 -23.11 -1.89
N ASN A 84 0.72 -22.96 -3.10
CA ASN A 84 0.46 -24.03 -4.07
C ASN A 84 1.65 -24.31 -5.00
N HIS A 85 2.80 -23.66 -4.79
CA HIS A 85 3.98 -23.85 -5.61
C HIS A 85 4.33 -25.34 -5.75
N SER A 86 4.44 -25.83 -6.98
CA SER A 86 4.51 -27.25 -7.33
C SER A 86 5.61 -28.02 -6.58
N SER A 87 6.79 -27.43 -6.46
CA SER A 87 7.94 -28.02 -5.75
C SER A 87 7.85 -27.97 -4.22
N ARG A 88 6.86 -27.25 -3.66
CA ARG A 88 6.77 -26.85 -2.24
C ARG A 88 8.02 -26.13 -1.70
N LYS A 89 8.92 -25.73 -2.59
CA LYS A 89 10.17 -25.03 -2.32
C LYS A 89 10.28 -23.83 -3.27
N PRO A 90 9.42 -22.79 -3.12
CA PRO A 90 9.52 -21.60 -3.95
C PRO A 90 10.94 -21.02 -3.89
N PRO A 91 11.48 -20.50 -4.99
CA PRO A 91 12.79 -19.87 -4.99
C PRO A 91 12.79 -18.64 -4.07
N LEU A 92 13.91 -18.32 -3.43
CA LEU A 92 14.03 -17.21 -2.48
C LEU A 92 13.49 -15.87 -3.03
N ARG A 93 13.67 -15.59 -4.33
CA ARG A 93 13.08 -14.41 -4.98
C ARG A 93 11.55 -14.31 -4.82
N HIS A 94 10.82 -15.43 -4.81
CA HIS A 94 9.36 -15.44 -4.62
C HIS A 94 9.01 -15.13 -3.17
N TRP A 95 9.82 -15.61 -2.21
CA TRP A 95 9.66 -15.25 -0.81
C TRP A 95 9.82 -13.74 -0.60
N LEU A 96 10.89 -13.15 -1.14
CA LEU A 96 11.15 -11.72 -1.01
C LEU A 96 10.05 -10.86 -1.65
N ARG A 97 9.58 -11.25 -2.84
CA ARG A 97 8.43 -10.60 -3.50
C ARG A 97 7.19 -10.66 -2.62
N LEU A 98 6.85 -11.85 -2.10
CA LEU A 98 5.69 -12.02 -1.24
C LEU A 98 5.81 -11.19 0.05
N CYS A 99 6.98 -11.19 0.70
CA CYS A 99 7.24 -10.33 1.86
C CYS A 99 7.01 -8.86 1.52
N GLY A 100 7.44 -8.39 0.34
CA GLY A 100 7.21 -7.02 -0.11
C GLY A 100 5.72 -6.69 -0.26
N HIS A 101 4.95 -7.56 -0.92
CA HIS A 101 3.51 -7.36 -1.11
C HIS A 101 2.74 -7.38 0.22
N ILE A 102 3.06 -8.32 1.12
CA ILE A 102 2.47 -8.37 2.45
C ILE A 102 2.87 -7.12 3.24
N ASN A 103 4.16 -6.73 3.24
CA ASN A 103 4.63 -5.55 3.96
C ASN A 103 3.95 -4.27 3.48
N TRP A 104 3.69 -4.14 2.16
CA TRP A 104 2.87 -3.07 1.62
C TRP A 104 1.48 -3.07 2.25
N ALA A 105 0.73 -4.18 2.20
CA ALA A 105 -0.61 -4.26 2.77
C ALA A 105 -0.68 -4.02 4.29
N LEU A 106 0.38 -4.37 5.03
CA LEU A 106 0.47 -4.15 6.48
C LEU A 106 0.58 -2.68 6.90
N ASN A 107 0.84 -1.75 5.97
CA ASN A 107 0.73 -0.32 6.27
C ASN A 107 -0.70 0.09 6.64
N VAL A 108 -1.70 -0.65 6.17
CA VAL A 108 -3.12 -0.44 6.50
C VAL A 108 -3.69 -1.54 7.38
N LEU A 109 -2.86 -2.51 7.80
CA LEU A 109 -3.22 -3.64 8.66
C LEU A 109 -2.13 -3.90 9.70
N PRO A 110 -1.81 -2.94 10.57
CA PRO A 110 -0.66 -3.03 11.45
C PRO A 110 -0.70 -4.24 12.39
N TRP A 111 -1.90 -4.69 12.77
CA TRP A 111 -2.12 -5.85 13.63
C TRP A 111 -1.80 -7.20 12.97
N ALA A 112 -1.70 -7.25 11.63
CA ALA A 112 -1.33 -8.46 10.90
C ALA A 112 0.19 -8.63 10.71
N ARG A 113 1.00 -7.71 11.26
CA ARG A 113 2.47 -7.79 11.25
C ARG A 113 3.07 -9.09 11.78
N PRO A 114 2.50 -9.77 12.80
CA PRO A 114 3.02 -11.05 13.26
C PRO A 114 3.11 -12.12 12.15
N ALA A 115 2.27 -12.04 11.10
CA ALA A 115 2.33 -12.98 9.98
C ALA A 115 3.67 -12.95 9.22
N LEU A 116 4.38 -11.81 9.21
CA LEU A 116 5.67 -11.69 8.54
C LEU A 116 6.84 -12.31 9.31
N SER A 117 6.73 -12.44 10.63
CA SER A 117 7.82 -12.96 11.48
C SER A 117 8.24 -14.37 11.04
N ALA A 118 7.27 -15.23 10.75
CA ALA A 118 7.52 -16.59 10.26
C ALA A 118 8.21 -16.59 8.89
N LEU A 119 7.84 -15.67 7.99
CA LEU A 119 8.44 -15.56 6.66
C LEU A 119 9.89 -15.07 6.75
N TYR A 120 10.14 -13.97 7.46
CA TYR A 120 11.47 -13.40 7.59
C TYR A 120 12.43 -14.36 8.31
N SER A 121 12.00 -14.95 9.42
CA SER A 121 12.78 -15.98 10.11
C SER A 121 13.10 -17.15 9.17
N LYS A 122 12.15 -17.54 8.31
CA LYS A 122 12.39 -18.63 7.36
C LYS A 122 13.43 -18.28 6.31
N ILE A 123 13.52 -17.04 5.86
CA ILE A 123 14.48 -16.64 4.81
C ILE A 123 15.77 -16.00 5.34
N ASP A 124 15.89 -15.90 6.66
CA ASP A 124 17.04 -15.30 7.31
C ASP A 124 18.35 -15.97 6.86
N ASN A 125 19.37 -15.13 6.65
CA ASN A 125 20.70 -15.50 6.15
C ASN A 125 20.74 -16.24 4.80
N LYS A 126 19.65 -16.28 4.03
CA LYS A 126 19.63 -16.87 2.68
C LYS A 126 19.92 -15.84 1.61
N THR A 127 20.82 -16.16 0.69
CA THR A 127 21.27 -15.23 -0.37
C THR A 127 21.02 -15.76 -1.78
N GLY A 128 20.87 -17.08 -1.95
CA GLY A 128 20.64 -17.70 -3.26
C GLY A 128 19.25 -17.43 -3.82
N MET A 129 19.11 -16.42 -4.68
CA MET A 129 17.81 -15.97 -5.22
C MET A 129 17.02 -17.06 -5.95
N ALA A 130 17.70 -17.94 -6.67
CA ALA A 130 17.09 -19.08 -7.37
C ALA A 130 16.94 -20.33 -6.49
N SER A 131 17.54 -20.33 -5.29
CA SER A 131 17.53 -21.49 -4.40
C SER A 131 16.13 -21.71 -3.84
N GLY A 132 15.62 -22.93 -4.00
CA GLY A 132 14.32 -23.33 -3.46
C GLY A 132 14.33 -23.37 -1.94
N VAL A 133 13.47 -22.58 -1.30
CA VAL A 133 13.31 -22.56 0.16
C VAL A 133 12.03 -23.30 0.54
N PRO A 134 12.10 -24.41 1.30
CA PRO A 134 10.93 -25.19 1.66
C PRO A 134 9.93 -24.43 2.52
N LEU A 135 8.63 -24.56 2.20
CA LEU A 135 7.55 -24.11 3.07
C LEU A 135 7.51 -24.97 4.34
N ASN A 136 7.47 -24.36 5.52
CA ASN A 136 7.21 -25.06 6.78
C ASN A 136 5.77 -24.81 7.25
N VAL A 137 5.36 -25.54 8.29
CA VAL A 137 4.01 -25.46 8.86
C VAL A 137 3.72 -24.05 9.37
N GLY A 138 4.62 -23.44 10.14
CA GLY A 138 4.39 -22.09 10.69
C GLY A 138 4.19 -20.99 9.63
N VAL A 139 4.91 -21.05 8.50
CA VAL A 139 4.67 -20.12 7.37
C VAL A 139 3.32 -20.40 6.73
N ARG A 140 2.94 -21.66 6.55
CA ARG A 140 1.62 -22.02 6.00
C ARG A 140 0.50 -21.51 6.88
N GLU A 141 0.56 -21.75 8.19
CA GLU A 141 -0.43 -21.28 9.15
C GLU A 141 -0.54 -19.75 9.16
N SER A 142 0.60 -19.04 9.18
CA SER A 142 0.62 -17.57 9.16
C SER A 142 -0.02 -17.00 7.89
N LEU A 143 0.27 -17.60 6.73
CA LEU A 143 -0.25 -17.16 5.44
C LEU A 143 -1.73 -17.52 5.25
N THR A 144 -2.16 -18.71 5.70
CA THR A 144 -3.57 -19.10 5.71
C THR A 144 -4.39 -18.17 6.59
N TRP A 145 -3.90 -17.89 7.81
CA TRP A 145 -4.52 -16.92 8.71
C TRP A 145 -4.68 -15.56 8.03
N LEU A 146 -3.63 -15.07 7.36
CA LEU A 146 -3.66 -13.80 6.63
C LEU A 146 -4.73 -13.79 5.53
N ILE A 147 -4.88 -14.88 4.75
CA ILE A 147 -5.93 -15.03 3.73
C ILE A 147 -7.33 -14.90 4.34
N GLU A 148 -7.57 -15.53 5.49
CA GLU A 148 -8.89 -15.50 6.15
C GLU A 148 -9.22 -14.14 6.77
N THR A 149 -8.18 -13.35 7.00
CA THR A 149 -8.20 -12.13 7.80
C THR A 149 -8.30 -10.89 6.92
N LEU A 150 -7.58 -10.85 5.79
CA LEU A 150 -7.58 -9.74 4.83
C LEU A 150 -8.98 -9.30 4.35
N PRO A 151 -9.94 -10.20 4.04
CA PRO A 151 -11.28 -9.77 3.61
C PRO A 151 -12.11 -9.13 4.71
N LYS A 152 -11.80 -9.44 5.97
CA LYS A 152 -12.54 -8.98 7.16
C LYS A 152 -11.98 -7.67 7.70
N SER A 153 -10.82 -7.25 7.22
CA SER A 153 -10.15 -6.10 7.78
C SER A 153 -10.78 -4.82 7.28
N ILE A 154 -11.37 -4.06 8.21
CA ILE A 154 -11.75 -2.66 8.00
C ILE A 154 -10.44 -1.88 7.96
N GLY A 155 -10.29 -0.97 7.00
CA GLY A 155 -9.12 -0.09 6.89
C GLY A 155 -8.82 0.64 8.20
N VAL A 156 -7.60 1.18 8.35
CA VAL A 156 -7.21 1.94 9.55
C VAL A 156 -8.06 3.21 9.63
N ARG A 157 -8.75 3.40 10.76
CA ARG A 157 -9.35 4.69 11.10
C ARG A 157 -8.31 5.50 11.87
N LEU A 158 -7.97 6.68 11.37
CA LEU A 158 -6.99 7.60 11.94
C LEU A 158 -7.59 8.54 12.98
N LEU A 159 -8.90 8.80 12.91
CA LEU A 159 -9.61 9.72 13.80
C LEU A 159 -10.87 9.03 14.35
N GLU A 160 -11.01 8.98 15.67
CA GLU A 160 -12.31 8.71 16.30
C GLU A 160 -13.15 9.99 16.21
N ASP A 161 -14.44 9.83 15.90
CA ASP A 161 -15.37 10.94 15.75
C ASP A 161 -15.50 11.65 17.11
N GLY A 162 -14.83 12.80 17.26
CA GLY A 162 -14.86 13.56 18.49
C GLY A 162 -13.77 14.63 18.55
N LEU A 163 -14.20 15.89 18.34
CA LEU A 163 -13.47 17.15 18.52
C LEU A 163 -12.65 17.61 17.29
N TRP A 164 -13.36 18.32 16.40
CA TRP A 164 -12.82 19.53 15.77
C TRP A 164 -13.30 20.75 16.56
#